data_AF-A0A661X8E8-F1
#
_entry.id   AF-A0A661X8E8-F1
#
_cell.length_a   1.000
_cell.length_b   1.000
_cell.length_c   1.000
_cell.angle_alpha   90.00
_cell.angle_beta   90.00
_cell.angle_gamma   90.00
#
_symmetry.space_group_name_H-M   'P 1'
#
loop_
_entity.id
_entity.type
_entity.pdbx_description
1 polymer ?
#
loop_
_entity_poly.entity_id
_entity_poly.type
_entity_poly.pdbx_seq_one_letter_code
_entity_poly.pdbx_strand_id
1 'polypeptide(L)'
;MEHKKDIGNWLPILTFIISYFLFHLFDWMEATQFLLASIVATATYMLMVYDLKSEHKGKKWNYKPLNYFNGLLTVFTILIFAQSFVHWYRLISAFARSALLYGLIVIYIAILFRAIRVYAYHKMQLEQIKPKKK
;
A
#
# COMPACT_ATOMS: atom_id res chain seq x y z
N MET A 1 -10.40 15.54 30.04
CA MET A 1 -10.36 15.66 28.58
C MET A 1 -9.09 14.99 28.10
N GLU A 2 -9.21 13.78 27.57
CA GLU A 2 -8.06 12.95 27.19
C GLU A 2 -7.37 13.52 25.94
N HIS A 3 -6.06 13.73 26.05
CA HIS A 3 -5.16 14.04 24.95
C HIS A 3 -5.23 12.93 23.88
N LYS A 4 -6.06 13.12 22.85
CA LYS A 4 -5.84 12.44 21.56
C LYS A 4 -4.53 12.98 20.99
N LYS A 5 -3.43 12.30 21.26
CA LYS A 5 -2.12 12.59 20.66
C LYS A 5 -2.29 12.60 19.14
N ASP A 6 -2.11 13.78 18.58
CA ASP A 6 -2.20 14.06 17.15
C ASP A 6 -1.12 13.29 16.41
N ILE A 7 -1.48 12.12 15.88
CA ILE A 7 -0.60 11.24 15.08
C ILE A 7 0.03 12.03 13.90
N GLY A 8 -0.64 13.08 13.42
CA GLY A 8 -0.14 13.97 12.37
C GLY A 8 1.19 14.65 12.70
N ASN A 9 1.50 14.94 13.97
CA ASN A 9 2.76 15.57 14.37
C ASN A 9 3.94 14.60 14.38
N TRP A 10 3.67 13.31 14.54
CA TRP A 10 4.70 12.26 14.56
C TRP A 10 4.95 11.68 13.18
N LEU A 11 4.02 11.84 12.24
CA LEU A 11 4.12 11.32 10.87
C LEU A 11 5.40 11.76 10.14
N PRO A 12 5.86 13.01 10.21
CA PRO A 12 7.11 13.43 9.55
C PRO A 12 8.34 12.76 10.17
N ILE A 13 8.35 12.61 11.50
CA ILE A 13 9.46 12.00 12.26
C ILE A 13 9.51 10.49 11.99
N LEU A 14 8.35 9.82 12.02
CA LEU A 14 8.24 8.40 11.64
C LEU A 14 8.64 8.19 10.18
N THR A 15 8.20 9.05 9.27
CA THR A 15 8.57 9.00 7.85
C THR A 15 10.07 9.20 7.67
N PHE A 16 10.68 10.12 8.41
CA PHE A 16 12.12 10.36 8.38
C PHE A 16 12.91 9.17 8.94
N ILE A 17 12.52 8.61 10.10
CA ILE A 17 13.16 7.45 10.71
C ILE A 17 13.04 6.23 9.78
N ILE A 18 11.85 5.96 9.23
CA ILE A 18 11.61 4.87 8.29
C ILE A 18 12.46 5.07 7.02
N SER A 19 12.50 6.28 6.47
CA SER A 19 13.31 6.60 5.28
C SER A 19 14.80 6.45 5.56
N TYR A 20 15.31 6.96 6.69
CA TYR A 20 16.70 6.87 7.09
C TYR A 20 17.15 5.40 7.26
N PHE A 21 16.36 4.58 7.95
CA PHE A 21 16.63 3.16 8.09
C PHE A 21 16.56 2.41 6.74
N LEU A 22 15.61 2.75 5.86
CA LEU A 22 15.50 2.15 4.53
C LEU A 22 16.69 2.49 3.61
N PHE A 23 17.25 3.70 3.74
CA PHE A 23 18.42 4.12 2.95
C PHE A 23 19.77 3.63 3.49
N HIS A 24 19.89 3.35 4.80
CA HIS A 24 21.17 2.96 5.41
C HIS A 24 21.29 1.46 5.75
N LEU A 25 20.19 0.71 5.88
CA LEU A 25 20.24 -0.74 6.17
C LEU A 25 20.52 -1.59 4.93
N PHE A 26 20.23 -1.06 3.75
CA PHE A 26 20.36 -1.82 2.52
C PHE A 26 21.34 -1.09 1.61
N ASP A 27 22.53 -1.68 1.43
CA ASP A 27 23.31 -1.47 0.19
C ASP A 27 22.32 -1.42 -0.96
N TRP A 28 22.39 -0.41 -1.83
CA TRP A 28 21.46 -0.11 -2.93
C TRP A 28 21.07 -1.37 -3.75
N MET A 29 20.16 -2.17 -3.20
CA MET A 29 19.76 -3.48 -3.70
C MET A 29 18.34 -3.35 -4.23
N GLU A 30 18.08 -3.99 -5.37
CA GLU A 30 16.77 -4.01 -6.04
C GLU A 30 15.61 -4.29 -5.07
N ALA A 31 15.83 -5.17 -4.07
CA ALA A 31 14.84 -5.50 -3.05
C ALA A 31 14.34 -4.29 -2.24
N THR A 32 15.19 -3.30 -1.97
CA THR A 32 14.83 -2.08 -1.23
C THR A 32 14.02 -1.12 -2.08
N GLN A 33 14.35 -1.02 -3.37
CA GLN A 33 13.56 -0.23 -4.33
C GLN A 33 12.16 -0.81 -4.48
N PHE A 34 12.04 -2.13 -4.59
CA PHE A 34 10.75 -2.80 -4.67
C PHE A 34 9.93 -2.68 -3.37
N LEU A 35 10.59 -2.76 -2.22
CA LEU A 35 9.95 -2.50 -0.93
C LEU A 35 9.38 -1.07 -0.87
N LEU A 36 10.18 -0.06 -1.17
CA LEU A 36 9.75 1.34 -1.20
C LEU A 36 8.59 1.54 -2.19
N ALA A 37 8.70 1.00 -3.41
CA ALA A 37 7.65 1.09 -4.42
C ALA A 37 6.34 0.45 -3.93
N SER A 38 6.41 -0.69 -3.23
CA SER A 38 5.24 -1.35 -2.67
C SER A 38 4.59 -0.55 -1.53
N ILE A 39 5.38 0.09 -0.67
CA ILE A 39 4.88 0.96 0.40
C ILE A 39 4.17 2.17 -0.21
N VAL A 40 4.81 2.85 -1.16
CA VAL A 40 4.24 4.03 -1.82
C VAL A 40 2.97 3.66 -2.58
N ALA A 41 2.97 2.58 -3.38
CA ALA A 41 1.78 2.16 -4.11
C ALA A 41 0.61 1.77 -3.20
N THR A 42 0.89 1.07 -2.09
CA THR A 42 -0.12 0.72 -1.09
C THR A 42 -0.68 1.97 -0.41
N ALA A 43 0.18 2.88 0.02
CA ALA A 43 -0.23 4.14 0.65
C ALA A 43 -1.09 4.99 -0.30
N THR A 44 -0.68 5.12 -1.57
CA THR A 44 -1.44 5.82 -2.60
C THR A 44 -2.83 5.21 -2.78
N TYR A 45 -2.94 3.89 -2.89
CA TYR A 45 -4.24 3.22 -3.01
C TYR A 45 -5.12 3.46 -1.78
N MET A 46 -4.55 3.38 -0.57
CA MET A 46 -5.28 3.67 0.66
C MET A 46 -5.82 5.10 0.70
N LEU A 47 -5.01 6.08 0.29
CA LEU A 47 -5.41 7.48 0.20
C LEU A 47 -6.55 7.67 -0.81
N MET A 48 -6.45 7.07 -2.00
CA MET A 48 -7.53 7.10 -2.99
C MET A 48 -8.85 6.55 -2.43
N VAL A 49 -8.80 5.43 -1.69
CA VAL A 49 -9.99 4.85 -1.03
C VAL A 49 -10.51 5.75 0.09
N TYR A 50 -9.63 6.40 0.85
CA TYR A 50 -10.00 7.35 1.89
C TYR A 50 -10.71 8.57 1.29
N ASP A 51 -10.14 9.17 0.25
CA ASP A 51 -10.69 10.33 -0.45
C ASP A 51 -12.08 10.00 -0.99
N LEU A 52 -12.24 8.85 -1.67
CA LEU A 52 -13.53 8.40 -2.21
C LEU A 52 -14.60 8.24 -1.11
N LYS A 53 -14.24 7.72 0.07
CA LYS A 53 -15.14 7.62 1.22
C LYS A 53 -15.49 8.98 1.81
N SER A 54 -14.52 9.90 1.85
CA SER A 54 -14.72 11.25 2.37
C SER A 54 -15.66 12.07 1.48
N GLU A 55 -15.51 11.97 0.16
CA GLU A 55 -16.36 12.67 -0.82
C GLU A 55 -17.82 12.18 -0.81
N HIS A 56 -18.04 10.92 -0.43
CA HIS A 56 -19.35 10.27 -0.45
C HIS A 56 -19.88 9.95 0.95
N LYS A 57 -19.36 10.65 1.97
CA LYS A 57 -19.75 10.50 3.37
C LYS A 57 -21.25 10.77 3.52
N GLY A 58 -22.02 9.74 3.88
CA GLY A 58 -23.48 9.80 4.02
C GLY A 58 -24.25 8.91 3.03
N LYS A 59 -23.63 8.42 1.95
CA LYS A 59 -24.22 7.37 1.11
C LYS A 59 -23.93 6.00 1.76
N LYS A 60 -24.97 5.21 2.05
CA LYS A 60 -24.81 3.80 2.48
C LYS A 60 -24.30 2.99 1.29
N TRP A 61 -22.99 2.89 1.18
CA TRP A 61 -22.34 2.15 0.09
C TRP A 61 -21.39 1.09 0.60
N ASN A 62 -21.29 -0.02 -0.13
CA ASN A 62 -20.52 -1.18 0.32
C ASN A 62 -19.04 -1.01 -0.01
N TYR A 63 -18.28 -0.41 0.91
CA TYR A 63 -16.83 -0.25 0.79
C TYR A 63 -16.01 -1.51 1.13
N LYS A 64 -16.66 -2.65 1.42
CA LYS A 64 -15.97 -3.92 1.76
C LYS A 64 -14.94 -4.34 0.70
N PRO A 65 -15.21 -4.28 -0.62
CA PRO A 65 -14.23 -4.68 -1.64
C PRO A 65 -12.98 -3.80 -1.63
N LEU A 66 -13.14 -2.48 -1.47
CA LEU A 66 -12.00 -1.55 -1.39
C LEU A 66 -11.15 -1.79 -0.14
N ASN A 67 -11.79 -2.03 1.01
CA ASN A 67 -11.10 -2.37 2.25
C ASN A 67 -10.36 -3.71 2.16
N TYR A 68 -10.94 -4.69 1.46
CA TYR A 68 -10.27 -5.97 1.22
C TYR A 68 -8.96 -5.77 0.45
N PHE A 69 -8.97 -4.96 -0.62
CA PHE A 69 -7.73 -4.67 -1.37
C PHE A 69 -6.72 -3.84 -0.57
N ASN A 70 -7.16 -2.89 0.29
CA ASN A 70 -6.26 -2.23 1.23
C ASN A 70 -5.52 -3.24 2.12
N GLY A 71 -6.27 -4.18 2.72
CA GLY A 71 -5.69 -5.22 3.56
C GLY A 71 -4.75 -6.14 2.78
N LEU A 72 -5.16 -6.58 1.59
CA LEU A 72 -4.37 -7.49 0.76
C LEU A 72 -3.04 -6.86 0.30
N LEU A 73 -3.08 -5.60 -0.13
CA LEU A 73 -1.87 -4.85 -0.49
C LEU A 73 -0.93 -4.68 0.71
N THR A 74 -1.48 -4.36 1.89
CA THR A 74 -0.71 -4.26 3.14
C THR A 74 0.01 -5.57 3.49
N VAL A 75 -0.71 -6.70 3.42
CA VAL A 75 -0.14 -8.02 3.70
C VAL A 75 1.01 -8.32 2.74
N PHE A 76 0.84 -8.05 1.44
CA PHE A 76 1.92 -8.27 0.48
C PHE A 76 3.11 -7.32 0.67
N THR A 77 2.88 -6.06 1.06
CA THR A 77 3.98 -5.15 1.43
C THR A 77 4.77 -5.67 2.62
N ILE A 78 4.11 -6.28 3.61
CA ILE A 78 4.78 -6.94 4.75
C ILE A 78 5.58 -8.18 4.28
N LEU A 79 5.05 -8.97 3.34
CA LEU A 79 5.78 -10.10 2.76
C LEU A 79 7.02 -9.65 1.98
N ILE A 80 6.92 -8.57 1.19
CA ILE A 80 8.05 -7.97 0.48
C ILE A 80 9.07 -7.44 1.49
N PHE A 81 8.62 -6.78 2.57
CA PHE A 81 9.49 -6.35 3.66
C PHE A 81 10.28 -7.51 4.24
N ALA A 82 9.61 -8.60 4.65
CA ALA A 82 10.27 -9.80 5.16
C ALA A 82 11.25 -10.40 4.15
N GLN A 83 10.90 -10.41 2.85
CA GLN A 83 11.79 -10.89 1.79
C GLN A 83 13.04 -10.03 1.60
N SER A 84 12.96 -8.72 1.84
CA SER A 84 14.13 -7.84 1.86
C SER A 84 15.09 -8.18 3.01
N PHE A 85 14.60 -8.61 4.18
CA PHE A 85 15.47 -9.13 5.25
C PHE A 85 16.15 -10.44 4.88
N VAL A 86 15.47 -11.33 4.15
CA VAL A 86 16.06 -12.58 3.65
C VAL A 86 17.21 -12.29 2.66
N HIS A 87 17.09 -11.22 1.87
CA HIS A 87 18.18 -10.75 1.01
C HIS A 87 19.38 -10.23 1.81
N TRP A 88 19.12 -9.61 2.95
CA TRP A 88 20.16 -9.07 3.82
C TRP A 88 20.92 -10.16 4.60
N TYR A 89 20.22 -11.13 5.20
CA TYR A 89 20.84 -12.13 6.08
C TYR A 89 21.59 -13.25 5.33
N ARG A 90 21.44 -13.36 4.01
CA ARG A 90 22.16 -14.27 3.09
C ARG A 90 22.18 -15.77 3.48
N LEU A 91 21.27 -16.24 4.34
CA LEU A 91 21.15 -17.66 4.73
C LEU A 91 20.64 -18.58 3.60
N ILE A 92 19.99 -18.02 2.59
CA ILE A 92 19.37 -18.75 1.48
C ILE A 92 20.16 -18.47 0.20
N SER A 93 20.18 -19.43 -0.74
CA SER A 93 20.83 -19.26 -2.03
C SER A 93 20.37 -17.99 -2.76
N ALA A 94 21.28 -17.29 -3.43
CA ALA A 94 20.95 -16.05 -4.16
C ALA A 94 19.82 -16.27 -5.18
N PHE A 95 19.87 -17.39 -5.91
CA PHE A 95 18.84 -17.75 -6.89
C PHE A 95 17.44 -17.90 -6.27
N ALA A 96 17.31 -18.65 -5.17
CA ALA A 96 16.01 -18.85 -4.52
C ALA A 96 15.45 -17.54 -3.95
N ARG A 97 16.32 -16.67 -3.42
CA ARG A 97 15.93 -15.34 -2.93
C ARG A 97 15.38 -14.45 -4.04
N SER A 98 16.09 -14.34 -5.16
CA SER A 98 15.64 -13.55 -6.31
C SER A 98 14.36 -14.11 -6.93
N ALA A 99 14.24 -15.44 -7.08
CA ALA A 99 13.04 -16.08 -7.61
C ALA A 99 11.80 -15.80 -6.75
N LEU A 100 11.93 -15.91 -5.42
CA LEU A 100 10.86 -15.57 -4.49
C LEU A 100 10.49 -14.07 -4.55
N LEU A 101 11.49 -13.18 -4.63
CA LEU A 101 11.25 -11.75 -4.74
C LEU A 101 10.46 -11.39 -6.00
N TYR A 102 10.89 -11.86 -7.18
CA TYR A 102 10.17 -11.60 -8.43
C TYR A 102 8.79 -12.24 -8.45
N GLY A 103 8.63 -13.44 -7.89
CA GLY A 103 7.31 -14.07 -7.72
C GLY A 103 6.36 -13.21 -6.88
N LEU A 104 6.82 -12.70 -5.74
CA LEU A 104 6.05 -11.80 -4.88
C LEU A 104 5.70 -10.49 -5.60
N ILE A 105 6.63 -9.91 -6.36
CA ILE A 105 6.40 -8.68 -7.13
C ILE A 105 5.32 -8.89 -8.20
N VAL A 106 5.37 -9.98 -8.97
CA VAL A 106 4.37 -10.29 -10.00
C VAL A 106 2.97 -10.40 -9.38
N ILE A 107 2.86 -11.11 -8.25
CA ILE A 107 1.58 -11.26 -7.54
C ILE A 107 1.10 -9.91 -7.01
N TYR A 108 1.99 -9.11 -6.41
CA TYR A 108 1.68 -7.77 -5.91
C TYR A 108 1.15 -6.86 -7.02
N ILE A 109 1.81 -6.83 -8.18
CA ILE A 109 1.38 -6.04 -9.34
C ILE A 109 -0.01 -6.49 -9.82
N ALA A 110 -0.26 -7.80 -9.90
CA ALA A 110 -1.56 -8.33 -10.29
C ALA A 110 -2.68 -7.91 -9.31
N ILE A 111 -2.40 -7.95 -8.00
CA ILE A 111 -3.32 -7.47 -6.96
C ILE A 111 -3.57 -5.97 -7.11
N LEU A 112 -2.51 -5.16 -7.25
CA LEU A 112 -2.60 -3.71 -7.40
C LEU A 112 -3.44 -3.32 -8.62
N PHE A 113 -3.21 -3.97 -9.76
CA PHE A 113 -3.99 -3.72 -10.97
C PHE A 113 -5.47 -4.06 -10.78
N ARG A 114 -5.76 -5.17 -10.11
CA ARG A 114 -7.13 -5.55 -9.76
C ARG A 114 -7.77 -4.55 -8.78
N ALA A 115 -7.02 -4.09 -7.78
CA ALA A 115 -7.46 -3.09 -6.81
C ALA A 115 -7.83 -1.76 -7.48
N ILE A 116 -7.02 -1.30 -8.43
CA ILE A 116 -7.26 -0.10 -9.23
C ILE A 116 -8.52 -0.25 -10.09
N ARG A 117 -8.70 -1.39 -10.76
CA ARG A 117 -9.92 -1.66 -11.55
C ARG A 117 -11.18 -1.62 -10.68
N VAL A 118 -11.14 -2.25 -9.52
CA VAL A 118 -12.27 -2.25 -8.58
C VAL A 118 -12.54 -0.84 -8.06
N TYR A 119 -11.51 -0.08 -7.72
CA TYR A 119 -11.64 1.33 -7.36
C TYR A 119 -12.30 2.16 -8.47
N ALA A 120 -11.83 2.05 -9.71
CA ALA A 120 -12.38 2.77 -10.86
C ALA A 120 -13.86 2.46 -11.09
N TYR A 121 -14.23 1.18 -11.02
CA TYR A 121 -15.63 0.75 -11.09
C TYR A 121 -16.47 1.38 -9.96
N HIS A 122 -15.95 1.36 -8.73
CA HIS A 122 -16.64 1.92 -7.56
C HIS A 122 -16.81 3.44 -7.68
N LYS A 123 -15.81 4.14 -8.18
CA LYS A 123 -15.87 5.59 -8.45
C LYS A 123 -16.93 5.92 -9.51
N MET A 124 -16.95 5.22 -10.64
CA MET A 124 -17.93 5.45 -11.71
C MET A 124 -19.38 5.28 -11.23
N GLN A 125 -19.64 4.25 -10.43
CA GLN A 125 -20.98 4.01 -9.87
C GLN A 125 -21.43 5.14 -8.94
N LEU A 126 -20.53 5.64 -8.10
CA LEU A 126 -20.83 6.74 -7.18
C LEU A 126 -21.09 8.07 -7.89
N GLU A 127 -20.38 8.32 -9.00
CA GLU A 127 -20.55 9.49 -9.86
C GLU A 127 -21.87 9.46 -10.65
N GLN A 128 -22.29 8.29 -11.16
CA GLN A 128 -23.58 8.13 -11.86
C GLN A 128 -24.80 8.35 -10.96
N ILE A 129 -24.65 8.20 -9.63
CA ILE A 129 -25.70 8.43 -8.63
C ILE A 129 -25.75 9.92 -8.20
N LYS A 130 -24.88 10.81 -8.69
CA LYS A 130 -25.09 12.26 -8.51
C LYS A 130 -26.31 12.65 -9.37
N PRO A 131 -27.39 13.22 -8.80
CA PRO A 131 -28.46 13.77 -9.63
C PRO A 131 -27.84 14.82 -10.55
N LYS A 132 -28.11 14.73 -11.85
CA LYS A 132 -27.90 15.85 -12.78
C LYS A 132 -28.54 17.06 -12.10
N LYS A 133 -27.72 18.01 -11.65
CA LYS A 133 -28.22 19.34 -11.29
C LYS A 133 -28.92 19.86 -12.56
N LYS A 134 -30.25 19.87 -12.52
CA LYS A 134 -31.07 20.63 -13.47
C LYS A 134 -30.84 22.10 -13.21
#